data_AF-A0A290SAM8-F1
#
_entry.id   AF-A0A290SAM8-F1
#
_cell.length_a   1.000
_cell.length_b   1.000
_cell.length_c   1.000
_cell.angle_alpha   90.00
_cell.angle_beta   90.00
_cell.angle_gamma   90.00
#
_symmetry.space_group_name_H-M   'P 1'
#
loop_
_entity.id
_entity.type
_entity.pdbx_description
1 polymer ?
#
loop_
_entity_poly.entity_id
_entity_poly.type
_entity_poly.pdbx_seq_one_letter_code
_entity_poly.pdbx_strand_id
1 'polypeptide(L)'
;MEPNYSEYSITELQEAITSIDRALYPERFELLKAELLNRDEEEHNASQLVSLSSKDLLIKLSNAFFVIPLMIYVGVDALNSGEILLKGAAISKNENFILFTLSVMFCFLISAVLTCSLFVDKSKSS
;
A
#
# COMPACT_ATOMS: atom_id res chain seq x y z
N MET A 1 6.05 -44.36 14.42
CA MET A 1 6.04 -43.15 13.58
C MET A 1 5.65 -42.00 14.48
N GLU A 2 6.48 -40.96 14.56
CA GLU A 2 6.11 -39.72 15.26
C GLU A 2 5.25 -38.87 14.32
N PRO A 3 4.16 -38.26 14.80
CA PRO A 3 3.32 -37.39 13.98
C PRO A 3 4.04 -36.08 13.65
N ASN A 4 3.94 -35.63 12.40
CA ASN A 4 4.41 -34.33 11.94
C ASN A 4 3.26 -33.33 11.93
N TYR A 5 3.17 -32.48 12.96
CA TYR A 5 2.06 -31.54 13.14
C TYR A 5 2.11 -30.34 12.18
N SER A 6 3.25 -30.07 11.55
CA SER A 6 3.39 -28.98 10.58
C SER A 6 2.58 -29.21 9.29
N GLU A 7 2.24 -30.45 8.97
CA GLU A 7 1.43 -30.80 7.80
C GLU A 7 -0.08 -30.79 8.09
N TYR A 8 -0.48 -30.69 9.36
CA TYR A 8 -1.88 -30.73 9.74
C TYR A 8 -2.54 -29.41 9.36
N SER A 9 -3.81 -29.42 8.95
CA SER A 9 -4.66 -28.25 8.87
C SER A 9 -5.04 -27.73 10.28
N ILE A 10 -5.53 -26.48 10.38
CA ILE A 10 -6.00 -25.90 11.66
C ILE A 10 -7.07 -26.79 12.30
N THR A 11 -8.00 -27.33 11.49
CA THR A 11 -9.06 -28.23 11.96
C THR A 11 -8.50 -29.54 12.49
N GLU A 12 -7.51 -30.12 11.83
CA GLU A 12 -6.86 -31.36 12.28
C GLU A 12 -6.05 -31.14 13.56
N LEU A 13 -5.41 -29.98 13.73
CA LEU A 13 -4.74 -29.60 14.98
C LEU A 13 -5.76 -29.47 16.12
N GLN A 14 -6.89 -28.80 15.91
CA GLN A 14 -7.95 -28.69 16.92
C GLN A 14 -8.55 -30.05 17.28
N GLU A 15 -8.78 -30.91 16.29
CA GLU A 15 -9.30 -32.26 16.50
C GLU A 15 -8.29 -33.15 17.24
N ALA A 16 -6.99 -33.02 16.95
CA ALA A 16 -5.93 -33.69 17.69
C ALA A 16 -5.82 -33.21 19.15
N ILE A 17 -5.95 -31.90 19.39
CA ILE A 17 -5.93 -31.31 20.75
C ILE A 17 -7.12 -31.78 21.60
N THR A 18 -8.29 -31.94 20.98
CA THR A 18 -9.50 -32.38 21.68
C THR A 18 -9.54 -33.88 21.92
N SER A 19 -8.93 -34.68 21.04
CA SER A 19 -8.90 -36.13 21.14
C SER A 19 -7.70 -36.70 21.92
N ILE A 20 -6.64 -35.93 22.15
CA ILE A 20 -5.45 -36.41 22.85
C ILE A 20 -5.67 -36.58 24.36
N ASP A 21 -5.22 -37.73 24.89
CA ASP A 21 -5.16 -37.96 26.33
C ASP A 21 -4.00 -37.18 26.96
N ARG A 22 -4.35 -36.07 27.59
CA ARG A 22 -3.40 -35.12 28.21
C ARG A 22 -2.67 -35.71 29.42
N ALA A 23 -3.27 -36.69 30.10
CA ALA A 23 -2.66 -37.34 31.24
C ALA A 23 -1.55 -38.30 30.79
N LEU A 24 -1.75 -38.96 29.64
CA LEU A 24 -0.81 -39.92 29.10
C LEU A 24 0.28 -39.29 28.22
N TYR A 25 -0.04 -38.18 27.52
CA TYR A 25 0.87 -37.53 26.56
C TYR A 25 0.90 -35.99 26.68
N PRO A 26 1.42 -35.44 27.79
CA PRO A 26 1.45 -34.00 28.03
C PRO A 26 2.35 -33.24 27.03
N GLU A 27 3.52 -33.79 26.66
CA GLU A 27 4.42 -33.13 25.69
C GLU A 27 3.80 -32.94 24.31
N ARG A 28 3.01 -33.93 23.85
CA ARG A 28 2.35 -33.82 22.54
C ARG A 28 1.25 -32.76 22.54
N PHE A 29 0.56 -32.61 23.66
CA PHE A 29 -0.44 -31.56 23.83
C PHE A 29 0.20 -30.16 23.78
N GLU A 30 1.35 -29.98 24.43
CA GLU A 30 2.12 -28.73 24.38
C GLU A 30 2.57 -28.39 22.96
N LEU A 31 3.09 -29.37 22.20
CA LEU A 31 3.51 -29.18 20.81
C LEU A 31 2.35 -28.78 19.89
N LEU A 32 1.22 -29.46 19.99
CA LEU A 32 0.02 -29.14 19.21
C LEU A 32 -0.50 -27.73 19.51
N LYS A 33 -0.48 -27.33 20.79
CA LYS A 33 -0.91 -26.00 21.22
C LYS A 33 0.06 -24.91 20.74
N ALA A 34 1.36 -25.17 20.79
CA ALA A 34 2.39 -24.25 20.30
C ALA A 34 2.25 -24.03 18.80
N GLU A 35 2.07 -25.10 18.02
CA GLU A 35 1.87 -25.03 16.57
C GLU A 35 0.61 -24.22 16.20
N LEU A 36 -0.50 -24.42 16.93
CA LEU A 36 -1.73 -23.66 16.70
C LEU A 36 -1.56 -22.17 17.01
N LEU A 37 -0.88 -21.84 18.12
CA LEU A 37 -0.61 -20.46 18.50
C LEU A 37 0.27 -19.74 17.47
N ASN A 38 1.28 -20.45 16.96
CA ASN A 38 2.22 -19.91 15.97
C ASN A 38 1.49 -19.53 14.66
N ARG A 39 0.48 -20.31 14.26
CA ARG A 39 -0.32 -20.05 13.06
C ARG A 39 -1.32 -18.91 13.25
N ASP A 40 -1.93 -18.81 14.44
CA ASP A 40 -2.81 -17.68 14.77
C ASP A 40 -2.02 -16.35 14.72
N GLU A 41 -0.77 -16.35 15.19
CA GLU A 41 0.13 -15.19 15.09
C GLU A 41 0.52 -14.88 13.63
N GLU A 42 0.86 -15.89 12.82
CA GLU A 42 1.15 -15.71 11.40
C GLU A 42 -0.05 -15.17 10.61
N GLU A 43 -1.25 -15.69 10.85
CA GLU A 43 -2.49 -15.25 10.19
C GLU A 43 -2.88 -13.82 10.59
N HIS A 44 -2.72 -13.47 11.87
CA HIS A 44 -2.95 -12.12 12.37
C HIS A 44 -1.96 -11.12 11.76
N ASN A 45 -0.67 -11.49 11.68
CA ASN A 45 0.36 -10.65 11.06
C ASN A 45 0.11 -10.48 9.55
N ALA A 46 -0.24 -11.55 8.84
CA ALA A 46 -0.58 -11.49 7.41
C ALA A 46 -1.80 -10.59 7.16
N SER A 47 -2.86 -10.74 7.96
CA SER A 47 -4.08 -9.93 7.87
C SER A 47 -3.81 -8.45 8.15
N GLN A 48 -2.96 -8.15 9.14
CA GLN A 48 -2.57 -6.78 9.46
C GLN A 48 -1.73 -6.14 8.36
N LEU A 49 -0.79 -6.89 7.75
CA LEU A 49 0.01 -6.42 6.62
C LEU A 49 -0.86 -6.11 5.39
N VAL A 50 -1.83 -6.96 5.08
CA VAL A 50 -2.78 -6.74 3.98
C VAL A 50 -3.65 -5.50 4.23
N SER A 51 -4.12 -5.32 5.47
CA SER A 51 -4.92 -4.16 5.87
C SER A 51 -4.14 -2.84 5.78
N LEU A 52 -2.88 -2.83 6.23
CA LEU A 52 -2.00 -1.66 6.14
C LEU A 52 -1.68 -1.31 4.68
N SER A 53 -1.31 -2.30 3.87
CA SER A 53 -1.04 -2.12 2.44
C SER A 53 -2.25 -1.53 1.71
N SER A 54 -3.46 -2.03 1.99
CA SER A 54 -4.70 -1.56 1.36
C SER A 54 -5.05 -0.11 1.75
N LYS A 55 -4.86 0.26 3.02
CA LYS A 55 -5.10 1.63 3.50
C LYS A 55 -4.13 2.62 2.85
N ASP A 56 -2.85 2.27 2.75
CA ASP A 56 -1.84 3.10 2.11
C ASP A 56 -2.12 3.31 0.63
N LEU A 57 -2.55 2.26 -0.08
CA LEU A 57 -2.98 2.37 -1.47
C LEU A 57 -4.18 3.31 -1.64
N LEU A 58 -5.19 3.23 -0.76
CA LEU A 58 -6.36 4.11 -0.79
C LEU A 58 -5.99 5.58 -0.52
N ILE A 59 -5.09 5.83 0.41
CA ILE A 59 -4.61 7.19 0.71
C ILE A 59 -3.85 7.76 -0.50
N LYS A 60 -2.97 6.97 -1.11
CA LYS A 60 -2.24 7.38 -2.33
C LYS A 60 -3.18 7.67 -3.49
N LEU A 61 -4.17 6.81 -3.73
CA LEU A 61 -5.18 6.98 -4.77
C LEU A 61 -6.03 8.23 -4.55
N SER A 62 -6.50 8.44 -3.32
CA SER A 62 -7.33 9.61 -3.00
C SER A 62 -6.56 10.93 -3.15
N ASN A 63 -5.31 10.97 -2.70
CA ASN A 63 -4.47 12.16 -2.87
C ASN A 63 -4.15 12.41 -4.36
N ALA A 64 -3.80 11.37 -5.11
CA ALA A 64 -3.48 11.52 -6.53
C ALA A 64 -4.69 11.94 -7.37
N PHE A 65 -5.90 11.48 -7.03
CA PHE A 65 -7.15 11.91 -7.68
C PHE A 65 -7.40 13.42 -7.53
N PHE A 66 -6.94 14.03 -6.43
CA PHE A 66 -7.05 15.47 -6.22
C PHE A 66 -5.87 16.25 -6.85
N VAL A 67 -4.64 15.76 -6.68
CA VAL A 67 -3.42 16.46 -7.10
C VAL A 67 -3.28 16.49 -8.62
N ILE A 68 -3.57 15.39 -9.33
CA ILE A 68 -3.37 15.32 -10.79
C ILE A 68 -4.25 16.34 -11.54
N PRO A 69 -5.58 16.41 -11.33
CA PRO A 69 -6.41 17.40 -12.00
C PRO A 69 -6.03 18.83 -11.62
N LEU A 70 -5.65 19.06 -10.36
CA LEU A 70 -5.23 20.38 -9.89
C LEU A 70 -3.95 20.85 -10.60
N MET A 71 -2.94 19.99 -10.72
CA MET A 71 -1.68 20.33 -11.38
C MET A 71 -1.85 20.52 -12.89
N ILE A 72 -2.71 19.72 -13.52
CA ILE A 72 -3.08 19.91 -14.94
C ILE A 72 -3.81 21.26 -15.11
N TYR A 73 -4.77 21.57 -14.24
CA TYR A 73 -5.49 22.83 -14.28
C TYR A 73 -4.55 24.03 -14.14
N VAL A 74 -3.65 24.01 -13.15
CA VAL A 74 -2.65 25.08 -12.96
C VAL A 74 -1.73 25.21 -14.18
N GLY A 75 -1.30 24.10 -14.78
CA GLY A 75 -0.49 24.13 -16.00
C GLY A 75 -1.23 24.74 -17.19
N VAL A 76 -2.50 24.39 -17.38
CA VAL A 76 -3.34 24.95 -18.47
C VAL A 76 -3.66 26.42 -18.22
N ASP A 77 -3.98 26.80 -16.99
CA ASP A 77 -4.23 28.19 -16.60
C ASP A 77 -2.98 29.04 -16.86
N ALA A 78 -1.80 28.57 -16.45
CA ALA A 78 -0.53 29.22 -16.72
C ALA A 78 -0.25 29.42 -18.22
N LEU A 79 -0.61 28.44 -19.06
CA LEU A 79 -0.46 28.56 -20.52
C LEU A 79 -1.40 29.63 -21.10
N ASN A 80 -2.60 29.81 -20.53
CA ASN A 80 -3.59 30.78 -20.97
C ASN A 80 -3.30 32.20 -20.45
N SER A 81 -2.95 32.33 -19.17
CA SER A 81 -2.66 33.60 -18.51
C SER A 81 -1.25 34.11 -18.84
N GLY A 82 -0.32 33.22 -19.18
CA GLY A 82 1.09 33.53 -19.35
C GLY A 82 1.82 33.81 -18.04
N GLU A 83 1.18 33.52 -16.90
CA GLU A 83 1.70 33.81 -15.56
C GLU A 83 1.44 32.65 -14.61
N ILE A 84 2.40 32.37 -13.73
CA ILE A 84 2.23 31.41 -12.63
C ILE A 84 2.24 32.18 -11.32
N LEU A 85 1.11 32.15 -10.61
CA LEU A 85 0.98 32.70 -9.27
C LEU A 85 1.49 31.69 -8.24
N LEU A 86 2.72 31.90 -7.74
CA LEU A 86 3.17 31.29 -6.50
C LEU A 86 2.89 32.26 -5.35
N LYS A 87 2.63 31.74 -4.15
CA LYS A 87 2.28 32.53 -2.96
C LYS A 87 3.27 33.69 -2.74
N GLY A 88 2.90 34.91 -3.16
CA GLY A 88 3.69 36.14 -3.03
C GLY A 88 4.51 36.56 -4.25
N ALA A 89 4.57 35.78 -5.34
CA ALA A 89 5.30 36.13 -6.56
C ALA A 89 4.61 35.57 -7.82
N ALA A 90 4.43 36.42 -8.83
CA ALA A 90 3.98 36.01 -10.16
C ALA A 90 5.20 35.77 -11.04
N ILE A 91 5.37 34.56 -11.55
CA ILE A 91 6.37 34.25 -12.56
C ILE A 91 5.71 34.49 -13.92
N SER A 92 6.01 35.63 -14.52
CA SER A 92 5.51 35.96 -15.86
C SER A 92 6.42 35.40 -16.95
N LYS A 93 5.82 34.95 -18.04
CA LYS A 93 6.51 34.53 -19.27
C LYS A 93 7.43 35.63 -19.83
N ASN A 94 7.06 36.90 -19.67
CA ASN A 94 7.80 38.04 -20.21
C ASN A 94 9.05 38.38 -19.39
N GLU A 95 9.04 38.12 -18.09
CA GLU A 95 10.18 38.43 -17.22
C GLU A 95 11.20 37.29 -17.21
N ASN A 96 10.72 36.05 -17.08
CA ASN A 96 11.57 34.88 -16.91
C ASN A 96 11.03 33.68 -17.71
N PHE A 97 11.13 33.75 -19.04
CA PHE A 97 10.63 32.73 -19.97
C PHE A 97 11.13 31.30 -19.65
N ILE A 98 12.42 31.16 -19.34
CA ILE A 98 13.03 29.86 -19.04
C ILE A 98 12.41 29.26 -17.77
N LEU A 99 12.29 30.07 -16.72
CA LEU A 99 11.77 29.64 -15.42
C LEU A 99 10.29 29.30 -15.52
N PHE A 100 9.51 30.14 -16.21
CA PHE A 100 8.11 29.86 -16.54
C PHE A 100 7.94 28.53 -17.28
N THR A 101 8.72 28.32 -18.36
CA THR A 101 8.63 27.10 -19.17
C THR A 101 8.99 25.85 -18.37
N LEU A 102 10.05 25.91 -17.54
CA LEU A 102 10.42 24.82 -16.65
C LEU A 102 9.32 24.51 -15.64
N SER A 103 8.70 25.52 -15.04
CA SER A 103 7.60 25.34 -14.08
C SER A 103 6.37 24.68 -14.72
N VAL A 104 5.96 25.11 -15.92
CA VAL A 104 4.85 24.49 -16.64
C VAL A 104 5.17 23.02 -16.97
N MET A 105 6.36 22.76 -17.53
CA MET A 105 6.79 21.39 -17.83
C MET A 105 6.83 20.50 -16.59
N PHE A 106 7.27 21.05 -15.46
CA PHE A 106 7.30 20.34 -14.18
C PHE A 106 5.89 19.95 -13.69
N CYS A 107 4.88 20.80 -13.88
CA CYS A 107 3.50 20.49 -13.51
C CYS A 107 2.95 19.28 -14.28
N PHE A 108 3.21 19.23 -15.60
CA PHE A 108 2.79 18.10 -16.44
C PHE A 108 3.61 16.83 -16.18
N LEU A 109 4.92 16.96 -15.92
CA LEU A 109 5.79 15.84 -15.59
C LEU A 109 5.38 15.16 -14.28
N ILE A 110 5.12 15.94 -13.21
CA ILE A 110 4.63 15.36 -11.94
C ILE A 110 3.30 14.64 -12.18
N SER A 111 2.39 15.26 -12.92
CA SER A 111 1.09 14.66 -13.24
C SER A 111 1.25 13.33 -13.98
N ALA A 112 2.15 13.27 -14.97
CA ALA A 112 2.45 12.04 -15.70
C ALA A 112 3.09 10.97 -14.81
N VAL A 113 4.09 11.34 -14.00
CA VAL A 113 4.77 10.41 -13.07
C VAL A 113 3.79 9.83 -12.04
N LEU A 114 2.95 10.66 -11.43
CA LEU A 114 1.92 10.20 -10.50
C LEU A 114 0.94 9.25 -11.18
N THR A 115 0.48 9.59 -12.40
CA THR A 115 -0.44 8.73 -13.16
C THR A 115 0.20 7.37 -13.50
N CYS A 116 1.45 7.36 -13.95
CA CYS A 116 2.22 6.14 -14.22
C CYS A 116 2.43 5.32 -12.95
N SER A 117 2.72 5.98 -11.81
CA SER A 117 2.96 5.30 -10.53
C SER A 117 1.71 4.57 -10.04
N LEU A 118 0.53 5.20 -10.18
CA LEU A 118 -0.76 4.55 -9.89
C LEU A 118 -1.03 3.35 -10.81
N PHE A 119 -0.67 3.45 -12.09
CA PHE A 119 -0.88 2.38 -13.06
C PHE A 119 0.02 1.16 -12.78
N VAL A 120 1.29 1.40 -12.42
CA VAL A 120 2.24 0.35 -12.07
C VAL A 120 1.86 -0.34 -10.76
N ASP A 121 1.44 0.40 -9.73
CA ASP A 121 0.99 -0.19 -8.47
C ASP A 121 -0.26 -1.07 -8.68
N LYS A 122 -1.20 -0.65 -9.54
CA LYS A 122 -2.36 -1.47 -9.91
C LYS A 122 -1.96 -2.78 -10.60
N SER A 123 -0.91 -2.78 -11.42
CA SER A 123 -0.41 -3.98 -12.11
C SER A 123 0.28 -4.98 -11.18
N LYS A 124 0.79 -4.56 -10.01
CA LYS A 124 1.41 -5.47 -9.03
C LYS A 124 0.40 -6.13 -8.10
N SER A 125 -0.80 -5.55 -7.99
CA SER A 125 -1.87 -6.04 -7.11
C SER A 125 -2.88 -6.95 -7.82
N SER A 126 -2.76 -7.15 -9.14
CA SER A 126 -3.59 -8.05 -9.96
C SER A 126 -2.80 -9.27 -10.39
#